data_AF-W5MSN6-F1
#
_entry.id   AF-W5MSN6-F1
#
_cell.length_a   1.000
_cell.length_b   1.000
_cell.length_c   1.000
_cell.angle_alpha   90.00
_cell.angle_beta   90.00
_cell.angle_gamma   90.00
#
_symmetry.space_group_name_H-M   'P 1'
#
loop_
_entity.id
_entity.type
_entity.pdbx_description
1 polymer ?
#
loop_
_entity_poly.entity_id
_entity_poly.type
_entity_poly.pdbx_seq_one_letter_code
_entity_poly.pdbx_strand_id
1 'polypeptide(L)'
;MRTLTALGLLAAVWGALRTEGFSVQGPKEPLVARPGDEVLLPCSVDSTVPLQELEVEWRRTDPDTLVLLFSGGESRPESQDQSYRGRAELFPQEIPRGNFSLRLANVTAEDT
;
A
#
# COMPACT_ATOMS: atom_id res chain seq x y z
N MET A 1 -8.43 -9.02 -14.36
CA MET A 1 -8.11 -8.11 -13.24
C MET A 1 -6.69 -8.44 -12.79
N ARG A 2 -5.82 -7.44 -12.68
CA ARG A 2 -4.45 -7.61 -12.18
C ARG A 2 -4.41 -7.05 -10.77
N THR A 3 -4.09 -7.87 -9.79
CA THR A 3 -4.00 -7.48 -8.37
C THR A 3 -2.55 -7.14 -8.04
N LEU A 4 -2.32 -5.96 -7.47
CA LEU A 4 -1.03 -5.58 -6.89
C LEU A 4 -1.15 -5.69 -5.36
N THR A 5 -0.41 -6.63 -4.79
CA THR A 5 -0.32 -6.83 -3.33
C THR A 5 1.02 -6.25 -2.84
N ALA A 6 0.98 -5.24 -1.99
CA ALA A 6 2.16 -4.71 -1.31
C ALA A 6 2.37 -5.48 0.01
N LEU A 7 3.45 -6.27 0.10
CA LEU A 7 3.85 -6.98 1.32
C LEU A 7 4.93 -6.16 2.05
N GLY A 8 4.63 -5.72 3.28
CA GLY A 8 5.65 -5.25 4.22
C GLY A 8 6.35 -6.43 4.89
N LEU A 9 7.68 -6.52 4.77
CA LEU A 9 8.50 -7.56 5.41
C LEU A 9 9.55 -6.90 6.32
N LEU A 10 9.63 -7.38 7.57
CA LEU A 10 10.88 -7.43 8.30
C LEU A 10 11.44 -8.86 8.22
N ALA A 11 12.69 -8.94 7.76
CA ALA A 11 13.61 -10.08 7.70
C ALA A 11 13.39 -11.19 6.63
N ALA A 12 14.29 -11.14 5.64
CA ALA A 12 14.89 -12.24 4.87
C ALA A 12 13.99 -13.07 3.92
N VAL A 13 13.73 -12.55 2.71
CA VAL A 13 14.05 -13.21 1.42
C VAL A 13 14.18 -12.10 0.34
N TRP A 14 15.38 -11.86 -0.18
CA TRP A 14 15.54 -11.10 -1.43
C TRP A 14 15.04 -11.97 -2.58
N GLY A 15 13.80 -11.75 -3.00
CA GLY A 15 13.23 -12.39 -4.17
C GLY A 15 12.01 -11.59 -4.60
N ALA A 16 12.18 -10.81 -5.68
CA ALA A 16 11.09 -10.09 -6.31
C ALA A 16 9.89 -11.02 -6.55
N LEU A 17 8.78 -10.76 -5.86
CA LEU A 17 7.53 -11.43 -6.14
C LEU A 17 7.09 -10.99 -7.54
N ARG A 18 7.30 -11.85 -8.54
CA ARG A 18 6.81 -11.63 -9.91
C ARG A 18 5.29 -11.75 -9.91
N THR A 19 4.58 -10.65 -9.71
CA THR A 19 3.26 -10.45 -10.32
C THR A 19 3.50 -10.14 -11.80
N GLU A 20 2.76 -10.76 -12.73
CA GLU A 20 3.06 -10.67 -14.16
C GLU A 20 3.20 -9.21 -14.64
N GLY A 21 4.45 -8.80 -14.91
CA GLY A 21 4.80 -7.57 -15.62
C GLY A 21 5.20 -6.36 -14.77
N PHE A 22 5.13 -6.39 -13.44
CA PHE A 22 5.49 -5.24 -12.61
C PHE A 22 6.64 -5.52 -11.64
N SER A 23 7.61 -4.61 -11.59
CA SER A 23 8.63 -4.57 -10.54
C SER A 23 8.20 -3.55 -9.50
N VAL A 24 7.78 -4.04 -8.33
CA VAL A 24 7.36 -3.19 -7.20
C VAL A 24 8.59 -2.79 -6.39
N GLN A 25 8.71 -1.49 -6.15
CA GLN A 25 9.74 -0.86 -5.34
C GLN A 25 9.11 -0.33 -4.05
N GLY A 26 9.68 -0.70 -2.91
CA GLY A 26 9.26 -0.25 -1.59
C GLY A 26 10.37 0.53 -0.87
N PRO A 27 10.20 0.84 0.42
CA PRO A 27 11.25 1.48 1.21
C PRO A 27 12.47 0.56 1.33
N LYS A 28 13.67 1.14 1.23
CA LYS A 28 14.94 0.40 1.39
C LYS A 28 15.29 0.15 2.87
N GLU A 29 14.75 0.98 3.75
CA GLU A 29 15.01 0.98 5.18
C GLU A 29 13.68 1.08 5.94
N PRO A 30 13.59 0.60 7.19
CA PRO A 30 12.39 0.76 8.01
C PRO A 30 12.04 2.24 8.17
N LEU A 31 10.75 2.54 8.07
CA LEU A 31 10.23 3.86 8.38
C LEU A 31 10.06 3.99 9.89
N VAL A 32 10.44 5.15 10.43
CA VAL A 32 10.29 5.47 11.85
C VAL A 32 9.29 6.59 11.98
N ALA A 33 8.23 6.35 12.76
CA ALA A 33 7.19 7.32 13.06
C ALA A 33 6.85 7.27 14.55
N ARG A 34 6.40 8.39 15.11
CA ARG A 34 5.88 8.46 16.47
C ARG A 34 4.37 8.31 16.46
N PRO A 35 3.76 7.87 17.57
CA PRO A 35 2.32 7.92 17.70
C PRO A 35 1.78 9.34 17.48
N GLY A 36 0.73 9.47 16.67
CA GLY A 36 0.13 10.73 16.22
C GLY A 36 0.71 11.28 14.91
N ASP A 37 1.86 10.78 14.46
CA ASP A 37 2.47 11.24 13.20
C ASP A 37 1.66 10.79 11.98
N GLU A 38 1.98 11.40 10.85
CA GLU A 38 1.62 10.92 9.53
C GLU A 38 2.87 10.37 8.83
N VAL A 39 2.74 9.21 8.19
CA VAL A 39 3.82 8.57 7.46
C VAL A 39 3.40 8.26 6.02
N LEU A 40 4.36 8.36 5.10
CA LEU A 40 4.22 7.93 3.72
C LEU A 40 4.99 6.62 3.54
N LEU A 41 4.27 5.53 3.30
CA LEU A 41 4.81 4.22 2.96
C LEU A 41 5.03 4.18 1.43
N PRO A 42 6.28 4.28 0.95
CA PRO A 42 6.52 4.38 -0.48
C PRO A 42 6.25 3.04 -1.16
N CYS A 43 5.55 3.09 -2.28
CA CYS A 43 5.37 1.96 -3.17
C CYS A 43 5.27 2.48 -4.59
N SER A 44 6.10 1.97 -5.49
CA SER A 44 6.06 2.38 -6.89
C SER A 44 6.38 1.23 -7.83
N VAL A 45 5.94 1.34 -9.08
CA VAL A 45 6.33 0.45 -10.17
C VAL A 45 6.96 1.27 -11.28
N ASP A 46 7.90 0.68 -11.99
CA ASP A 46 8.56 1.31 -13.14
C ASP A 46 7.75 1.10 -14.43
N SER A 47 6.46 1.46 -14.39
CA SER A 47 5.54 1.32 -15.53
C SER A 47 4.29 2.18 -15.34
N THR A 48 3.69 2.59 -16.46
CA THR A 48 2.39 3.28 -16.49
C THR A 48 1.27 2.27 -16.29
N VAL A 49 0.35 2.55 -15.36
CA VAL A 49 -0.77 1.65 -15.04
C VAL A 49 -2.12 2.35 -15.29
N PRO A 50 -3.02 1.78 -16.11
CA PRO A 50 -4.35 2.35 -16.31
C PRO A 50 -5.22 2.17 -15.06
N LEU A 51 -5.83 3.27 -14.58
CA LEU A 51 -6.66 3.32 -13.36
C LEU A 51 -7.89 2.40 -13.40
N GLN A 52 -8.59 2.31 -14.55
CA GLN A 52 -9.90 1.65 -14.63
C GLN A 52 -9.87 0.12 -14.49
N GLU A 53 -8.71 -0.52 -14.66
CA GLU A 53 -8.58 -1.99 -14.62
C GLU A 53 -7.75 -2.48 -13.41
N LEU A 54 -7.45 -1.57 -12.49
CA LEU A 54 -6.52 -1.82 -11.40
C LEU A 54 -7.25 -2.03 -10.07
N GLU A 55 -6.75 -3.02 -9.33
CA GLU A 55 -7.03 -3.22 -7.93
C GLU A 55 -5.73 -3.14 -7.14
N VAL A 56 -5.71 -2.30 -6.11
CA VAL A 56 -4.56 -2.11 -5.22
C VAL A 56 -4.97 -2.47 -3.81
N GLU A 57 -4.22 -3.41 -3.23
CA GLU A 57 -4.36 -3.79 -1.84
C GLU A 57 -3.11 -3.43 -1.03
N TRP A 58 -3.31 -2.66 0.03
CA TRP A 58 -2.34 -2.53 1.11
C TRP A 58 -2.76 -3.44 2.25
N ARG A 59 -1.89 -4.38 2.61
CA ARG A 59 -2.12 -5.34 3.67
C ARG A 59 -1.00 -5.30 4.69
N ARG A 60 -1.38 -5.37 5.96
CA ARG A 60 -0.49 -5.81 7.02
C ARG A 60 -0.36 -7.33 6.94
N THR A 61 0.81 -7.87 7.19
CA THR A 61 1.12 -9.30 7.06
C THR A 61 0.90 -10.09 8.35
N ASP A 62 1.01 -9.46 9.51
CA ASP A 62 0.84 -10.13 10.81
C ASP A 62 0.16 -9.21 11.86
N PRO A 63 -1.14 -9.39 12.15
CA PRO A 63 -2.07 -10.29 11.44
C PRO A 63 -2.39 -9.80 10.02
N ASP A 64 -2.84 -10.70 9.14
CA ASP A 64 -3.33 -10.34 7.80
C ASP A 64 -4.51 -9.39 7.92
N THR A 65 -4.27 -8.11 7.64
CA THR A 65 -5.24 -7.03 7.85
C THR A 65 -5.28 -6.14 6.61
N LEU A 66 -6.48 -5.96 6.05
CA LEU A 66 -6.67 -5.09 4.90
C LEU A 66 -6.69 -3.62 5.34
N VAL A 67 -5.57 -2.93 5.10
CA VAL A 67 -5.36 -1.52 5.44
C VAL A 67 -6.10 -0.61 4.47
N LEU A 68 -5.93 -0.86 3.16
CA LEU A 68 -6.59 -0.10 2.11
C LEU A 68 -6.91 -0.99 0.91
N LEU A 69 -8.12 -0.81 0.37
CA LEU A 69 -8.53 -1.34 -0.92
C LEU A 69 -8.89 -0.19 -1.86
N PHE A 70 -8.29 -0.17 -3.03
CA PHE A 70 -8.65 0.72 -4.12
C PHE A 70 -9.03 -0.11 -5.35
N SER A 71 -10.25 0.03 -5.83
CA SER A 71 -10.77 -0.74 -6.95
C SER A 71 -11.80 0.05 -7.75
N GLY A 72 -11.77 -0.08 -9.08
CA GLY A 72 -12.68 0.65 -9.96
C GLY A 72 -12.46 2.17 -9.94
N GLY A 73 -11.23 2.62 -9.64
CA GLY A 73 -10.87 4.04 -9.62
C GLY A 73 -11.17 4.79 -8.32
N GLU A 74 -11.58 4.10 -7.25
CA GLU A 74 -11.90 4.72 -5.96
C GLU A 74 -11.50 3.83 -4.77
N SER A 75 -11.36 4.45 -3.58
CA SER A 75 -11.14 3.73 -2.32
C SER A 75 -12.42 3.03 -1.87
N ARG A 76 -12.26 1.86 -1.23
CA ARG A 76 -13.34 1.01 -0.69
C ARG A 76 -13.23 0.95 0.84
N PRO A 77 -13.52 2.05 1.56
CA PRO A 77 -13.34 2.11 3.02
C PRO A 77 -14.17 1.06 3.78
N GLU A 78 -15.32 0.66 3.23
CA GLU A 78 -16.18 -0.36 3.85
C GLU A 78 -15.60 -1.77 3.84
N SER A 79 -14.62 -2.05 2.97
CA SER A 79 -13.89 -3.33 2.94
C SER A 79 -12.68 -3.33 3.88
N GLN A 80 -12.21 -2.16 4.31
CA GLN A 80 -11.02 -2.00 5.13
C GLN A 80 -11.31 -2.36 6.58
N ASP A 81 -10.27 -2.82 7.28
CA ASP A 81 -10.31 -2.99 8.72
C ASP A 81 -10.59 -1.66 9.42
N GLN A 82 -11.40 -1.72 10.48
CA GLN A 82 -11.87 -0.53 11.20
C GLN A 82 -10.73 0.33 11.74
N SER A 83 -9.61 -0.29 12.12
CA SER A 83 -8.43 0.42 12.64
C SER A 83 -7.78 1.35 11.63
N TYR A 84 -7.98 1.15 10.32
CA TYR A 84 -7.35 1.93 9.25
C TYR A 84 -8.32 2.85 8.48
N ARG A 85 -9.64 2.70 8.68
CA ARG A 85 -10.65 3.54 8.04
C ARG A 85 -10.43 5.02 8.35
N GLY A 86 -10.36 5.84 7.31
CA GLY A 86 -10.12 7.29 7.43
C GLY A 86 -8.69 7.68 7.80
N ARG A 87 -7.78 6.71 7.97
CA ARG A 87 -6.35 6.94 8.25
C ARG A 87 -5.46 6.60 7.05
N ALA A 88 -5.89 5.64 6.23
CA ALA A 88 -5.15 5.14 5.07
C ALA A 88 -5.68 5.77 3.76
N GLU A 89 -4.79 6.31 2.93
CA GLU A 89 -5.15 6.97 1.66
C GLU A 89 -4.09 6.74 0.57
N LEU A 90 -4.55 6.54 -0.67
CA LEU A 90 -3.72 6.57 -1.88
C LEU A 90 -3.85 7.92 -2.60
N PHE A 91 -2.99 8.14 -3.60
CA PHE A 91 -3.04 9.31 -4.47
C PHE A 91 -3.49 8.91 -5.89
N PRO A 92 -4.81 8.88 -6.20
CA PRO A 92 -5.31 8.39 -7.48
C PRO A 92 -4.68 9.08 -8.70
N GLN A 93 -4.36 10.36 -8.57
CA GLN A 93 -3.68 11.17 -9.59
C GLN A 93 -2.23 10.72 -9.88
N GLU A 94 -1.57 10.03 -8.95
CA GLU A 94 -0.20 9.54 -9.11
C GLU A 94 -0.14 8.06 -9.55
N ILE A 95 -1.26 7.33 -9.49
CA ILE A 95 -1.36 5.93 -9.96
C ILE A 95 -0.94 5.75 -11.42
N PRO A 96 -1.36 6.61 -12.38
CA PRO A 96 -0.91 6.49 -13.77
C PRO A 96 0.61 6.60 -13.94
N ARG A 97 1.29 7.28 -13.00
CA ARG A 97 2.76 7.41 -12.97
C ARG A 97 3.44 6.26 -12.23
N GLY A 98 2.68 5.24 -11.84
CA GLY A 98 3.18 4.07 -11.13
C GLY A 98 3.42 4.31 -9.65
N ASN A 99 2.89 5.38 -9.05
CA ASN A 99 3.04 5.63 -7.61
C ASN A 99 1.81 5.11 -6.86
N PHE A 100 2.07 4.17 -5.97
CA PHE A 100 1.11 3.47 -5.11
C PHE A 100 1.38 3.70 -3.64
N SER A 101 2.13 4.76 -3.30
CA SER A 101 2.50 5.06 -1.93
C SER A 101 1.26 5.29 -1.07
N LEU A 102 1.27 4.70 0.13
CA LEU A 102 0.20 4.83 1.10
C LEU A 102 0.52 5.93 2.09
N ARG A 103 -0.38 6.91 2.21
CA ARG A 103 -0.39 7.82 3.34
C ARG A 103 -1.13 7.15 4.49
N LEU A 104 -0.49 7.07 5.65
CA LEU A 104 -1.10 6.62 6.89
C LEU A 104 -1.03 7.73 7.93
N ALA A 105 -2.20 8.26 8.30
CA ALA A 105 -2.35 9.33 9.28
C ALA A 105 -2.62 8.79 10.69
N ASN A 106 -2.25 9.61 11.69
CA ASN A 106 -2.45 9.31 13.11
C ASN A 106 -1.91 7.93 13.48
N VAL A 107 -0.62 7.70 13.22
CA VAL A 107 0.07 6.44 13.53
C VAL A 107 -0.09 6.10 15.01
N THR A 108 -0.19 4.82 15.32
CA THR A 108 -0.37 4.26 16.65
C THR A 108 0.66 3.16 16.88
N ALA A 109 0.85 2.74 18.14
CA ALA A 109 1.74 1.62 18.45
C ALA A 109 1.29 0.30 17.80
N GLU A 110 -0.01 0.17 17.50
CA GLU A 110 -0.57 -1.02 16.85
C GLU A 110 -0.22 -1.11 15.37
N ASP A 111 0.25 -0.03 14.72
CA ASP A 111 0.60 -0.03 13.29
C ASP A 111 2.02 -0.58 13.01
N THR A 112 2.74 -1.01 14.05
CA THR A 112 4.11 -1.53 13.97
C THR A 112 4.13 -3.03 13.67
#